data_AF-A0A0F9CFH5-F1
#
_entry.id   AF-A0A0F9CFH5-F1
#
_cell.length_a   1.000
_cell.length_b   1.000
_cell.length_c   1.000
_cell.angle_alpha   90.00
_cell.angle_beta   90.00
_cell.angle_gamma   90.00
#
_symmetry.space_group_name_H-M   'P 1'
#
loop_
_entity.id
_entity.type
_entity.pdbx_description
1 polymer ?
#
loop_
_entity_poly.entity_id
_entity_poly.type
_entity_poly.pdbx_seq_one_letter_code
_entity_poly.pdbx_strand_id
1 'polypeptide(L)'
;MPSGVYVRTVEHNTKNSASNMGHEVTEETRAKISAAHMGMMASDKAKANMRTAKIRHGHATPGHPSSTWTTWKSMRVRCSKPNNKDYKNYGGRGITIDPRWESFENFLADMGEKPDGLSIDRIDNDGNYELSNCRWSTPKEQANNRRDRSGQCRA
;
A
#
# COMPACT_ATOMS: atom_id res chain seq x y z
N MET A 1 30.54 11.13 28.54
CA MET A 1 29.28 11.88 28.33
C MET A 1 28.44 11.11 27.31
N PRO A 2 27.36 10.42 27.68
CA PRO A 2 26.57 9.67 26.71
C PRO A 2 25.81 10.66 25.81
N SER A 3 25.98 10.48 24.49
CA SER A 3 25.30 11.20 23.43
C SER A 3 23.78 11.02 23.56
N GLY A 4 23.11 12.01 24.18
CA GLY A 4 21.67 11.99 24.42
C GLY A 4 20.88 12.06 23.12
N VAL A 5 20.42 10.91 22.64
CA VAL A 5 19.45 10.85 21.53
C VAL A 5 18.14 11.44 22.03
N TYR A 6 17.77 12.59 21.48
CA TYR A 6 16.50 13.24 21.79
C TYR A 6 15.34 12.48 21.15
N VAL A 7 14.57 11.75 21.97
CA VAL A 7 13.39 11.00 21.52
C VAL A 7 12.13 11.80 21.84
N ARG A 8 11.36 12.18 20.82
CA ARG A 8 10.08 12.88 21.00
C ARG A 8 9.06 11.93 21.63
N THR A 9 8.65 12.20 22.87
CA THR A 9 7.58 11.46 23.55
C THR A 9 6.20 12.01 23.18
N VAL A 10 5.15 11.22 23.41
CA VAL A 10 3.76 11.68 23.21
C VAL A 10 3.50 12.94 24.02
N GLU A 11 3.94 12.98 25.27
CA GLU A 11 3.82 14.16 26.14
C GLU A 11 4.54 15.39 25.59
N HIS A 12 5.74 15.22 25.01
CA HIS A 12 6.48 16.33 24.39
C HIS A 12 5.71 16.90 23.19
N ASN A 13 5.13 16.03 22.36
CA ASN A 13 4.30 16.47 21.23
C ASN A 13 3.01 17.15 21.70
N THR A 14 2.37 16.64 22.76
CA THR A 14 1.18 17.27 23.36
C THR A 14 1.50 18.64 23.92
N LYS A 15 2.64 18.82 24.60
CA LYS A 15 3.10 20.12 25.11
C LYS A 15 3.33 21.12 23.98
N ASN A 16 4.05 20.73 22.92
CA ASN A 16 4.28 21.61 21.77
C ASN A 16 2.98 21.96 21.04
N SER A 17 2.06 21.00 20.90
CA SER A 17 0.76 21.25 20.28
C SER A 17 -0.09 22.22 21.11
N ALA A 18 -0.09 22.04 22.44
CA ALA A 18 -0.81 22.92 23.37
C ALA A 18 -0.25 24.35 23.32
N SER A 19 1.08 24.51 23.24
CA SER A 19 1.73 25.83 23.11
C SER A 19 1.41 26.54 21.79
N ASN A 20 1.08 25.81 20.73
CA ASN A 20 0.74 26.39 19.42
C ASN A 20 -0.77 26.61 19.21
N MET A 21 -1.63 26.11 20.12
CA MET A 21 -3.08 26.29 20.01
C MET A 21 -3.44 27.77 20.19
N GLY A 22 -4.15 28.34 19.21
CA GLY A 22 -4.60 29.74 19.24
C GLY A 22 -3.57 30.76 18.74
N HIS A 23 -2.38 30.32 18.30
CA HIS A 23 -1.43 31.23 17.66
C HIS A 23 -1.85 31.48 16.20
N GLU A 24 -2.45 32.64 15.93
CA GLU A 24 -2.77 33.06 14.57
C GLU A 24 -1.50 33.45 13.82
N VAL A 25 -1.25 32.80 12.68
CA VAL A 25 -0.12 33.16 11.81
C VAL A 25 -0.50 34.44 11.07
N THR A 26 0.16 35.54 11.42
CA THR A 26 -0.06 36.82 10.72
C THR A 26 0.41 36.72 9.27
N GLU A 27 -0.23 37.47 8.37
CA GLU A 27 0.18 37.52 6.95
C GLU A 27 1.64 37.98 6.79
N GLU A 28 2.12 38.84 7.70
CA GLU A 28 3.53 39.23 7.75
C GLU A 28 4.44 38.04 8.11
N THR A 29 4.05 37.21 9.09
CA THR A 29 4.80 35.99 9.44
C THR A 29 4.79 34.99 8.29
N ARG A 30 3.65 34.84 7.61
CA ARG A 30 3.51 34.01 6.41
C ARG A 30 4.42 34.49 5.29
N ALA A 31 4.48 35.81 5.06
CA ALA A 31 5.35 36.43 4.08
C ALA A 31 6.84 36.24 4.43
N LYS A 32 7.22 36.39 5.70
CA LYS A 32 8.60 36.13 6.18
C LYS A 32 9.02 34.67 5.97
N ILE A 33 8.14 33.73 6.29
CA ILE A 33 8.39 32.29 6.06
C ILE A 33 8.49 31.99 4.55
N SER A 34 7.61 32.58 3.73
CA SER A 34 7.65 32.41 2.28
C SER A 34 8.92 32.99 1.68
N ALA A 35 9.31 34.20 2.07
CA ALA A 35 10.53 34.86 1.59
C ALA A 35 11.80 34.08 1.97
N ALA A 36 11.84 33.47 3.15
CA ALA A 36 12.96 32.61 3.57
C ALA A 36 13.09 31.33 2.73
N HIS A 37 11.98 30.80 2.18
CA HIS A 37 11.99 29.61 1.33
C HIS A 37 12.15 29.91 -0.16
N MET A 38 11.86 31.13 -0.61
CA MET A 38 11.99 31.54 -2.01
C MET A 38 13.45 31.42 -2.48
N GLY A 39 13.69 30.52 -3.43
CA GLY A 39 15.02 30.28 -4.02
C GLY A 39 15.88 29.24 -3.30
N MET A 40 15.42 28.66 -2.19
CA MET A 40 16.15 27.60 -1.50
C MET A 40 16.00 26.27 -2.26
N MET A 41 16.93 25.99 -3.17
CA MET A 41 17.00 24.70 -3.84
C MET A 41 17.47 23.63 -2.85
N ALA A 42 16.76 22.50 -2.77
CA ALA A 42 17.21 21.37 -1.97
C ALA A 42 18.63 20.96 -2.42
N SER A 43 19.56 20.81 -1.48
CA SER A 43 20.94 20.39 -1.80
C SER A 43 20.94 19.01 -2.43
N ASP A 44 21.94 18.70 -3.25
CA ASP A 44 22.02 17.37 -3.87
C ASP A 44 22.16 16.25 -2.84
N LYS A 45 22.76 16.55 -1.67
CA LYS A 45 22.76 15.66 -0.51
C LYS A 45 21.36 15.46 0.08
N ALA A 46 20.55 16.52 0.20
CA ALA A 46 19.16 16.39 0.64
C ALA A 46 18.32 15.62 -0.37
N LYS A 47 18.49 15.87 -1.67
CA LYS A 47 17.85 15.11 -2.75
C LYS A 47 18.26 13.64 -2.73
N ALA A 48 19.54 13.34 -2.56
CA ALA A 48 20.05 11.98 -2.42
C ALA A 48 19.49 11.29 -1.18
N ASN A 49 19.50 11.96 -0.02
CA ASN A 49 18.90 11.44 1.21
C ASN A 49 17.39 11.19 1.07
N MET A 50 16.65 12.03 0.34
CA MET A 50 15.23 11.80 0.03
C MET A 50 15.02 10.60 -0.91
N ARG A 51 15.95 10.34 -1.84
CA ARG A 51 15.94 9.13 -2.69
C ARG A 51 16.28 7.87 -1.87
N THR A 52 17.19 7.98 -0.92
CA THR A 52 17.62 6.89 -0.02
C THR A 52 16.69 6.72 1.19
N ALA A 53 15.79 7.68 1.45
CA ALA A 53 14.82 7.63 2.54
C ALA A 53 13.90 6.41 2.35
N LYS A 54 14.24 5.35 3.07
CA LYS A 54 13.59 4.04 3.20
C LYS A 54 12.31 3.84 2.38
N ILE A 55 12.46 3.53 1.10
CA ILE A 55 11.43 2.76 0.39
C ILE A 55 11.51 1.36 1.01
N ARG A 56 10.61 1.06 1.97
CA ARG A 56 10.68 -0.14 2.82
C ARG A 56 10.89 -1.44 2.01
N HIS A 57 10.36 -1.48 0.78
CA HIS A 57 10.46 -2.61 -0.16
C HIS A 57 10.71 -2.22 -1.62
N GLY A 58 11.22 -1.03 -1.96
CA GLY A 58 11.38 -0.60 -3.38
C GLY A 58 10.06 -0.29 -4.15
N HIS A 59 8.91 -0.66 -3.60
CA HIS A 59 7.61 -0.62 -4.29
C HIS A 59 6.70 0.59 -3.95
N ALA A 60 7.18 1.53 -3.13
CA ALA A 60 6.42 2.70 -2.67
C ALA A 60 7.11 4.00 -3.11
N THR A 61 7.18 4.26 -4.42
CA THR A 61 7.64 5.56 -4.89
C THR A 61 6.53 6.61 -4.69
N PRO A 62 6.84 7.83 -4.22
CA PRO A 62 5.84 8.89 -4.05
C PRO A 62 5.08 9.14 -5.36
N GLY A 63 3.75 8.99 -5.34
CA GLY A 63 2.88 9.17 -6.51
C GLY A 63 2.71 7.94 -7.41
N HIS A 64 3.62 6.96 -7.37
CA HIS A 64 3.57 5.78 -8.24
C HIS A 64 3.90 4.49 -7.47
N PRO A 65 2.93 3.91 -6.73
CA PRO A 65 3.12 2.58 -6.16
C PRO A 65 3.33 1.56 -7.28
N SER A 66 4.19 0.57 -7.04
CA SER A 66 4.41 -0.48 -8.03
C SER A 66 3.14 -1.26 -8.35
N SER A 67 3.11 -1.88 -9.53
CA SER A 67 2.03 -2.76 -9.97
C SER A 67 1.86 -3.97 -9.04
N THR A 68 2.96 -4.52 -8.51
CA THR A 68 2.97 -5.66 -7.59
C THR A 68 2.34 -5.30 -6.24
N TRP A 69 2.78 -4.18 -5.64
CA TRP A 69 2.21 -3.67 -4.38
C TRP A 69 0.71 -3.38 -4.50
N THR A 70 0.32 -2.75 -5.61
CA THR A 70 -1.08 -2.42 -5.88
C THR A 70 -1.92 -3.70 -5.98
N THR A 71 -1.38 -4.75 -6.61
CA THR A 71 -2.05 -6.05 -6.73
C THR A 71 -2.24 -6.72 -5.38
N TRP A 72 -1.19 -6.80 -4.56
CA TRP A 72 -1.25 -7.36 -3.21
C TRP A 72 -2.23 -6.59 -2.31
N LYS A 73 -2.21 -5.26 -2.36
CA LYS A 73 -3.15 -4.42 -1.61
C LYS A 73 -4.60 -4.70 -2.03
N SER A 74 -4.86 -4.76 -3.33
CA SER A 74 -6.20 -5.05 -3.87
C SER A 74 -6.68 -6.46 -3.52
N MET A 75 -5.79 -7.47 -3.53
CA MET A 75 -6.09 -8.82 -3.03
C MET A 75 -6.59 -8.77 -1.58
N ARG A 76 -5.85 -8.11 -0.68
CA ARG A 76 -6.21 -7.97 0.73
C ARG A 76 -7.55 -7.28 0.96
N VAL A 77 -7.80 -6.20 0.24
CA VAL A 77 -9.06 -5.45 0.38
C VAL A 77 -10.26 -6.29 -0.06
N ARG A 78 -10.15 -7.06 -1.16
CA ARG A 78 -11.22 -7.94 -1.65
C ARG A 78 -11.65 -9.00 -0.62
N CYS A 79 -10.71 -9.51 0.19
CA CYS A 79 -11.00 -10.54 1.19
C CYS A 79 -11.39 -10.00 2.57
N SER A 80 -10.93 -8.80 2.97
CA SER A 80 -11.04 -8.33 4.36
C SER A 80 -11.97 -7.14 4.59
N LYS A 81 -12.44 -6.46 3.53
CA LYS A 81 -13.23 -5.23 3.65
C LYS A 81 -14.66 -5.45 3.14
N PRO A 82 -15.65 -5.66 4.04
CA PRO A 82 -17.05 -5.85 3.67
C PRO A 82 -17.67 -4.72 2.85
N ASN A 83 -17.17 -3.50 3.01
CA ASN A 83 -17.61 -2.33 2.25
C ASN A 83 -17.02 -2.26 0.83
N ASN A 84 -16.11 -3.15 0.46
CA ASN A 84 -15.58 -3.21 -0.89
C ASN A 84 -16.62 -3.85 -1.83
N LYS A 85 -16.85 -3.24 -3.00
CA LYS A 85 -17.82 -3.72 -4.01
C LYS A 85 -17.60 -5.19 -4.43
N ASP A 86 -16.36 -5.64 -4.40
CA ASP A 86 -15.97 -6.98 -4.81
C ASP A 86 -16.04 -7.97 -3.65
N TYR A 87 -16.16 -7.53 -2.39
CA TYR A 87 -16.12 -8.40 -1.21
C TYR A 87 -17.09 -9.59 -1.32
N LYS A 88 -18.32 -9.36 -1.79
CA LYS A 88 -19.33 -10.41 -2.01
C LYS A 88 -18.86 -11.57 -2.89
N ASN A 89 -17.91 -11.33 -3.79
CA ASN A 89 -17.36 -12.33 -4.70
C ASN A 89 -16.10 -13.02 -4.16
N TYR A 90 -15.54 -12.51 -3.06
CA TYR A 90 -14.29 -12.96 -2.46
C TYR A 90 -14.50 -13.24 -0.96
N GLY A 91 -14.24 -12.28 -0.07
CA GLY A 91 -14.36 -12.47 1.38
C GLY A 91 -15.76 -12.90 1.82
N GLY A 92 -16.82 -12.40 1.18
CA GLY A 92 -18.20 -12.81 1.44
C GLY A 92 -18.50 -14.27 1.09
N ARG A 93 -17.61 -14.95 0.35
CA ARG A 93 -17.68 -16.38 0.04
C ARG A 93 -16.77 -17.24 0.93
N GLY A 94 -16.06 -16.62 1.88
CA GLY A 94 -15.08 -17.32 2.70
C GLY A 94 -13.70 -17.46 2.06
N ILE A 95 -13.43 -16.79 0.93
CA ILE A 95 -12.06 -16.78 0.35
C ILE A 95 -11.16 -15.95 1.25
N THR A 96 -10.12 -16.60 1.78
CA THR A 96 -9.09 -15.98 2.60
C THR A 96 -7.77 -15.87 1.86
N ILE A 97 -6.78 -15.30 2.56
CA ILE A 97 -5.41 -15.14 2.09
C ILE A 97 -4.54 -15.92 3.05
N ASP A 98 -3.52 -16.60 2.53
CA ASP A 98 -2.48 -17.25 3.33
C ASP A 98 -1.92 -16.24 4.35
N PRO A 99 -1.92 -16.55 5.66
CA PRO A 99 -1.38 -15.67 6.70
C PRO A 99 0.04 -15.18 6.43
N ARG A 100 0.87 -15.97 5.71
CA ARG A 100 2.21 -15.54 5.30
C ARG A 100 2.16 -14.26 4.47
N TRP A 101 1.16 -14.11 3.62
CA TRP A 101 0.98 -12.98 2.71
C TRP A 101 0.34 -11.76 3.40
N GLU A 102 0.19 -11.75 4.73
CA GLU A 102 -0.06 -10.52 5.49
C GLU A 102 1.09 -9.53 5.40
N SER A 103 2.31 -10.03 5.22
CA SER A 103 3.50 -9.26 4.85
C SER A 103 3.66 -9.26 3.33
N PHE A 104 3.95 -8.08 2.79
CA PHE A 104 4.17 -7.91 1.35
C PHE A 104 5.47 -8.59 0.90
N GLU A 105 6.46 -8.65 1.78
CA GLU A 105 7.76 -9.27 1.54
C GLU A 105 7.63 -10.77 1.29
N ASN A 106 6.79 -11.47 2.06
CA ASN A 106 6.51 -12.88 1.85
C ASN A 106 5.73 -13.12 0.56
N PHE A 107 4.74 -12.26 0.27
CA PHE A 107 4.03 -12.31 -1.02
C PHE A 107 5.00 -12.13 -2.20
N LEU A 108 5.92 -11.17 -2.11
CA LEU A 108 6.91 -10.90 -3.14
C LEU A 108 7.92 -12.05 -3.28
N ALA A 109 8.33 -12.67 -2.17
CA ALA A 109 9.22 -13.83 -2.19
C ALA A 109 8.56 -15.05 -2.86
N ASP A 110 7.27 -15.26 -2.60
CA ASP A 110 6.51 -16.40 -3.12
C ASP A 110 6.08 -16.20 -4.59
N MET A 111 5.61 -15.01 -4.95
CA MET A 111 5.04 -14.72 -6.28
C MET A 111 5.99 -14.00 -7.25
N GLY A 112 7.05 -13.38 -6.74
CA GLY A 112 7.92 -12.49 -7.51
C GLY A 112 7.25 -11.16 -7.90
N GLU A 113 7.99 -10.36 -8.68
CA GLU A 113 7.44 -9.13 -9.26
C GLU A 113 6.37 -9.47 -10.29
N LYS A 114 5.30 -8.68 -10.30
CA LYS A 114 4.24 -8.77 -11.29
C LYS A 114 4.80 -8.45 -12.68
N PRO A 115 4.75 -9.40 -13.64
CA PRO A 115 5.11 -9.11 -15.02
C PRO A 115 4.12 -8.15 -15.68
N ASP A 116 4.58 -7.41 -16.68
CA ASP A 116 3.75 -6.46 -17.42
C ASP A 116 2.57 -7.16 -18.11
N GLY A 117 1.41 -6.50 -18.08
CA GLY A 117 0.18 -7.02 -18.70
C GLY A 117 -0.49 -8.20 -17.97
N LEU A 118 0.10 -8.72 -16.88
CA LEU A 118 -0.48 -9.83 -16.12
C LEU A 118 -1.22 -9.37 -14.86
N SER A 119 -2.08 -10.21 -14.32
CA SER A 119 -2.76 -10.01 -13.04
C SER A 119 -2.79 -11.29 -12.21
N ILE A 120 -2.93 -11.14 -10.89
CA ILE A 120 -3.06 -12.28 -10.00
C ILE A 120 -4.39 -12.99 -10.28
N ASP A 121 -4.30 -14.30 -10.50
CA ASP A 121 -5.42 -15.21 -10.70
C ASP A 121 -5.32 -16.39 -9.76
N ARG A 122 -6.47 -16.95 -9.39
CA ARG A 122 -6.53 -18.16 -8.58
C ARG A 122 -6.83 -19.35 -9.49
N ILE A 123 -5.96 -20.35 -9.54
CA ILE A 123 -6.10 -21.53 -10.41
C ILE A 123 -7.45 -22.21 -10.18
N ASP A 124 -7.77 -22.50 -8.92
CA ASP A 124 -9.11 -22.80 -8.45
C ASP A 124 -9.77 -21.49 -7.96
N ASN A 125 -10.77 -21.04 -8.73
CA ASN A 125 -11.49 -19.81 -8.44
C ASN A 125 -12.26 -19.84 -7.11
N ASP A 126 -12.55 -21.03 -6.57
CA ASP A 126 -13.21 -21.22 -5.28
C ASP A 126 -12.22 -21.42 -4.12
N GLY A 127 -10.94 -21.63 -4.41
CA GLY A 127 -9.86 -21.70 -3.42
C GLY A 127 -9.37 -20.36 -2.88
N ASN A 128 -8.44 -20.42 -1.93
CA ASN A 128 -7.85 -19.26 -1.25
C ASN A 128 -6.72 -18.60 -2.05
N TYR A 129 -6.26 -17.43 -1.62
CA TYR A 129 -5.02 -16.85 -2.11
C TYR A 129 -3.83 -17.46 -1.36
N GLU A 130 -3.19 -18.43 -1.98
CA GLU A 130 -2.01 -19.14 -1.48
C GLU A 130 -1.08 -19.47 -2.66
N LEU A 131 0.19 -19.77 -2.38
CA LEU A 131 1.20 -20.04 -3.41
C LEU A 131 0.78 -21.18 -4.36
N SER A 132 0.19 -22.25 -3.83
CA SER A 132 -0.33 -23.39 -4.60
C SER A 132 -1.49 -23.05 -5.53
N ASN A 133 -2.28 -22.03 -5.17
CA ASN A 133 -3.49 -21.67 -5.89
C ASN A 133 -3.37 -20.37 -6.67
N CYS A 134 -2.24 -19.65 -6.63
CA CYS A 134 -2.09 -18.36 -7.31
C CYS A 134 -1.09 -18.41 -8.45
N ARG A 135 -1.38 -17.65 -9.52
CA ARG A 135 -0.46 -17.43 -10.63
C ARG A 135 -0.60 -16.04 -11.21
N TRP A 136 0.44 -15.57 -11.90
CA TRP A 136 0.31 -14.47 -12.85
C TRP A 136 -0.36 -14.97 -14.12
N SER A 137 -1.34 -14.23 -14.60
CA SER A 137 -2.19 -14.65 -15.71
C SER A 137 -2.56 -13.46 -16.59
N THR A 138 -2.79 -13.73 -17.86
CA THR A 138 -3.32 -12.79 -18.83
C THR A 138 -4.83 -12.60 -18.63
N PRO A 139 -5.41 -11.47 -19.10
CA PRO A 139 -6.85 -11.28 -19.08
C PRO A 139 -7.65 -12.41 -19.77
N LYS A 140 -7.06 -13.05 -20.79
CA LYS A 140 -7.66 -14.18 -21.51
C LYS A 140 -7.73 -15.43 -20.62
N GLU A 141 -6.65 -15.76 -19.92
CA GLU A 141 -6.62 -16.89 -18.99
C GLU A 141 -7.59 -16.69 -17.83
N GLN A 142 -7.65 -15.47 -17.27
CA GLN A 142 -8.64 -15.14 -16.24
C GLN A 142 -10.07 -15.27 -16.74
N ALA A 143 -10.32 -14.88 -18.00
CA ALA A 143 -11.65 -15.00 -18.59
C ALA A 143 -12.09 -16.45 -18.75
N ASN A 144 -11.16 -17.34 -19.12
CA ASN A 144 -11.40 -18.78 -19.21
C ASN A 144 -11.60 -19.41 -17.83
N ASN A 145 -11.02 -18.83 -16.78
CA ASN A 145 -11.17 -19.27 -15.41
C ASN A 145 -12.38 -18.64 -14.68
N ARG A 146 -13.31 -18.04 -15.43
CA ARG A 146 -14.55 -17.52 -14.87
C ARG A 146 -15.48 -18.69 -14.54
N ARG A 147 -16.27 -18.52 -13.47
CA ARG A 147 -17.37 -19.43 -13.20
C ARG A 147 -18.28 -19.53 -14.42
N ASP A 148 -18.72 -20.75 -14.68
CA ASP A 148 -19.83 -20.94 -15.59
C ASP A 148 -21.07 -20.20 -15.02
N ARG A 149 -21.78 -19.49 -15.90
CA ARG A 149 -23.01 -18.76 -15.51
C ARG A 149 -24.21 -19.71 -15.41
N SER A 150 -24.02 -21.00 -15.71
CA SER A 150 -25.05 -22.05 -15.71
C SER A 150 -25.43 -22.50 -14.29
N GLY A 151 -26.02 -21.59 -13.52
CA GLY A 151 -26.52 -21.84 -12.17
C GLY A 151 -28.03 -21.63 -12.01
N GLN A 152 -28.84 -22.16 -12.94
CA GLN A 152 -30.31 -22.37 -12.89
C GLN A 152 -30.64 -23.07 -14.21
N CYS A 153 -30.99 -24.35 -14.34
CA CYS A 153 -31.77 -25.24 -13.49
C CYS A 153 -31.11 -26.63 -13.49
N ARG A 154 -30.88 -27.22 -12.32
CA ARG A 154 -30.79 -28.69 -12.21
C ARG A 154 -32.15 -29.16 -11.67
N ALA A 155 -32.70 -30.16 -12.35
CA ALA A 155 -34.04 -30.71 -12.19
C ALA A 155 -34.34 -31.20 -10.76
#